data_AF-A0A0F9NN59-F1
#
_entry.id   AF-A0A0F9NN59-F1
#
_cell.length_a   1.000
_cell.length_b   1.000
_cell.length_c   1.000
_cell.angle_alpha   90.00
_cell.angle_beta   90.00
_cell.angle_gamma   90.00
#
_symmetry.space_group_name_H-M   'P 1'
#
loop_
_entity.id
_entity.type
_entity.pdbx_description
1 polymer ?
#
loop_
_entity_poly.entity_id
_entity_poly.type
_entity_poly.pdbx_seq_one_letter_code
_entity_poly.pdbx_strand_id
1 'polypeptide(L)'
;MRIKIENPLVGADPEVFLVSKETGKFISAIGKLGGTKTAPRALGNGFFVQEDNVLAEFNIPPAKNKKEFTKHIQTGLKLLAKEVNSFASLAIKPYAFFDRSELKTPKARHFGCSPDMSCWTLRTNPSPEAVNKTLRTAAGHITLGYDNHKAHISQRLAQAFDLFIGTPSTKISMDEKPRRELYGKMGTIRFTAFGVEYRTPSNFWLVSPDRCNWVYEQVMKGIEFVEKEKQMDEEDFLIMEMAINEGEVEASEYLIEKHKINLVE
;
A
#
# COMPACT_ATOMS: atom_id res chain seq x y z
N MET A 1 15.72 18.93 20.57
CA MET A 1 14.80 19.71 19.71
C MET A 1 13.66 18.78 19.39
N ARG A 2 12.43 19.09 19.80
CA ARG A 2 11.27 18.21 19.59
C ARG A 2 11.07 17.98 18.10
N ILE A 3 10.83 16.74 17.68
CA ILE A 3 10.44 16.45 16.29
C ILE A 3 9.07 17.09 16.04
N LYS A 4 8.95 17.80 14.92
CA LYS A 4 7.70 18.35 14.42
C LYS A 4 7.61 18.10 12.92
N ILE A 5 6.51 17.52 12.47
CA ILE A 5 6.23 17.24 11.06
C ILE A 5 5.43 18.42 10.52
N GLU A 6 6.08 19.26 9.73
CA GLU A 6 5.46 20.48 9.20
C GLU A 6 4.79 20.22 7.85
N ASN A 7 3.56 20.71 7.71
CA ASN A 7 2.74 20.61 6.50
C ASN A 7 2.63 19.18 5.93
N PRO A 8 2.21 18.17 6.73
CA PRO A 8 2.08 16.80 6.25
C PRO A 8 1.02 16.71 5.13
N LEU A 9 1.38 16.04 4.04
CA LEU A 9 0.52 15.73 2.90
C LEU A 9 0.48 14.22 2.70
N VAL A 10 -0.71 13.64 2.72
CA VAL A 10 -0.89 12.19 2.55
C VAL A 10 -1.28 11.90 1.10
N GLY A 11 -0.51 11.04 0.44
CA GLY A 11 -0.80 10.52 -0.89
C GLY A 11 -0.92 8.99 -0.87
N ALA A 12 -1.15 8.42 -2.04
CA ALA A 12 -1.21 6.98 -2.22
C ALA A 12 -1.04 6.61 -3.70
N ASP A 13 -0.48 5.43 -3.93
CA ASP A 13 -0.31 4.81 -5.25
C ASP A 13 -0.91 3.40 -5.23
N PRO A 14 -2.26 3.25 -5.25
CA PRO A 14 -2.87 1.95 -5.10
C PRO A 14 -2.92 1.15 -6.41
N GLU A 15 -2.76 -0.16 -6.28
CA GLU A 15 -2.87 -1.15 -7.34
C GLU A 15 -4.19 -1.91 -7.24
N VAL A 16 -4.84 -2.17 -8.37
CA VAL A 16 -6.07 -2.97 -8.45
C VAL A 16 -6.02 -3.96 -9.60
N PHE A 17 -6.71 -5.08 -9.42
CA PHE A 17 -6.89 -6.07 -10.48
C PHE A 17 -8.01 -5.66 -11.43
N LEU A 18 -7.92 -6.15 -12.66
CA LEU A 18 -8.97 -6.03 -13.66
C LEU A 18 -9.66 -7.39 -13.86
N VAL A 19 -10.98 -7.38 -13.92
CA VAL A 19 -11.80 -8.55 -14.22
C VAL A 19 -12.53 -8.32 -15.54
N SER A 20 -12.34 -9.20 -16.51
CA SER A 20 -13.03 -9.13 -17.79
C SER A 20 -14.54 -9.18 -17.60
N LYS A 21 -15.26 -8.24 -18.24
CA LYS A 21 -16.73 -8.26 -18.24
C LYS A 21 -17.31 -9.37 -19.11
N GLU A 22 -16.55 -9.84 -20.09
CA GLU A 22 -16.97 -10.91 -21.00
C GLU A 22 -16.85 -12.28 -20.34
N THR A 23 -15.73 -12.54 -19.66
CA THR A 23 -15.41 -13.89 -19.15
C THR A 23 -15.51 -14.02 -17.63
N GLY A 24 -15.59 -12.91 -16.90
CA GLY A 24 -15.54 -12.90 -15.43
C GLY A 24 -14.18 -13.26 -14.84
N LYS A 25 -13.13 -13.42 -15.67
CA LYS A 25 -11.79 -13.81 -15.25
C LYS A 25 -10.88 -12.60 -15.02
N PHE A 26 -9.87 -12.76 -14.18
CA PHE A 26 -8.78 -11.78 -14.06
C PHE A 26 -8.03 -11.65 -15.38
N ILE A 27 -7.77 -10.40 -15.80
CA ILE A 27 -7.03 -10.09 -17.02
C ILE A 27 -5.91 -9.09 -16.73
N SER A 28 -4.85 -9.18 -17.52
CA SER A 28 -3.69 -8.31 -17.39
C SER A 28 -4.00 -6.90 -17.90
N ALA A 29 -3.61 -5.88 -17.14
CA ALA A 29 -3.66 -4.49 -17.57
C ALA A 29 -2.65 -4.16 -18.68
N ILE A 30 -1.65 -5.03 -18.91
CA ILE A 30 -0.54 -4.80 -19.85
C ILE A 30 -1.06 -4.54 -21.27
N GLY A 31 -0.68 -3.39 -21.83
CA GLY A 31 -1.08 -2.95 -23.15
C GLY A 31 -2.56 -2.56 -23.27
N LYS A 32 -3.30 -2.45 -22.17
CA LYS A 32 -4.73 -2.08 -22.17
C LYS A 32 -5.00 -0.70 -21.58
N LEU A 33 -4.13 -0.23 -20.68
CA LEU A 33 -4.36 1.00 -19.91
C LEU A 33 -3.44 2.13 -20.32
N GLY A 34 -2.22 1.79 -20.76
CA GLY A 34 -1.15 2.73 -21.06
C GLY A 34 -0.51 3.35 -19.81
N GLY A 35 0.54 4.13 -20.03
CA GLY A 35 1.37 4.70 -18.96
C GLY A 35 2.41 3.73 -18.42
N THR A 36 3.53 4.26 -17.96
CA THR A 36 4.63 3.50 -17.34
C THR A 36 5.12 4.21 -16.08
N LYS A 37 5.91 3.53 -15.24
CA LYS A 37 6.49 4.13 -14.02
C LYS A 37 7.27 5.42 -14.25
N THR A 38 7.91 5.54 -15.41
CA THR A 38 8.71 6.72 -15.78
C THR A 38 7.93 7.75 -16.60
N ALA A 39 6.77 7.35 -17.15
CA ALA A 39 5.90 8.19 -17.95
C ALA A 39 4.43 7.80 -17.69
N PRO A 40 3.90 8.08 -16.48
CA PRO A 40 2.53 7.71 -16.14
C PRO A 40 1.57 8.56 -16.97
N ARG A 41 0.43 7.97 -17.36
CA ARG A 41 -0.56 8.64 -18.21
C ARG A 41 -1.47 9.51 -17.34
N ALA A 42 -1.58 10.79 -17.68
CA ALA A 42 -2.46 11.70 -16.95
C ALA A 42 -3.94 11.36 -17.14
N LEU A 43 -4.69 11.34 -16.03
CA LEU A 43 -6.16 11.32 -15.97
C LEU A 43 -6.74 12.71 -15.63
N GLY A 44 -5.86 13.72 -15.46
CA GLY A 44 -6.20 15.11 -15.17
C GLY A 44 -6.18 15.43 -13.67
N ASN A 45 -6.07 16.72 -13.32
CA ASN A 45 -6.14 17.22 -11.93
C ASN A 45 -5.20 16.52 -10.92
N GLY A 46 -3.99 16.16 -11.35
CA GLY A 46 -3.00 15.47 -10.50
C GLY A 46 -3.21 13.97 -10.34
N PHE A 47 -4.19 13.39 -11.05
CA PHE A 47 -4.38 11.95 -11.16
C PHE A 47 -3.64 11.41 -12.39
N PHE A 48 -2.97 10.29 -12.20
CA PHE A 48 -2.27 9.54 -13.24
C PHE A 48 -2.54 8.05 -13.07
N VAL A 49 -2.26 7.31 -14.14
CA VAL A 49 -2.42 5.87 -14.21
C VAL A 49 -1.23 5.24 -14.93
N GLN A 50 -0.89 4.02 -14.54
CA GLN A 50 0.13 3.21 -15.20
C GLN A 50 -0.17 1.73 -15.10
N GLU A 51 0.52 0.95 -15.94
CA GLU A 51 0.55 -0.51 -15.85
C GLU A 51 1.70 -0.92 -14.93
N ASP A 52 1.41 -1.66 -13.85
CA ASP A 52 2.42 -2.27 -12.98
C ASP A 52 2.24 -3.79 -12.93
N ASN A 53 3.21 -4.52 -13.48
CA ASN A 53 3.05 -5.94 -13.78
C ASN A 53 1.71 -6.17 -14.53
N VAL A 54 0.80 -7.01 -14.02
CA VAL A 54 -0.55 -7.23 -14.58
C VAL A 54 -1.62 -6.28 -14.01
N LEU A 55 -1.27 -5.41 -13.09
CA LEU A 55 -2.19 -4.56 -12.34
C LEU A 55 -2.36 -3.19 -13.00
N ALA A 56 -3.50 -2.57 -12.72
CA ALA A 56 -3.70 -1.14 -12.95
C ALA A 56 -3.32 -0.40 -11.67
N GLU A 57 -2.37 0.53 -11.77
CA GLU A 57 -1.95 1.41 -10.68
C GLU A 57 -2.38 2.83 -10.98
N PHE A 58 -2.89 3.54 -9.98
CA PHE A 58 -3.20 4.97 -10.09
C PHE A 58 -2.62 5.70 -8.88
N ASN A 59 -2.30 6.98 -9.03
CA ASN A 59 -1.97 7.83 -7.88
C ASN A 59 -3.16 8.72 -7.51
N ILE A 60 -3.07 9.31 -6.32
CA ILE A 60 -3.90 10.46 -5.95
C ILE A 60 -3.06 11.74 -5.83
N PRO A 61 -3.66 12.93 -6.05
CA PRO A 61 -3.04 14.17 -5.62
C PRO A 61 -2.89 14.19 -4.09
N PRO A 62 -1.82 14.78 -3.54
CA PRO A 62 -1.59 14.83 -2.09
C PRO A 62 -2.74 15.54 -1.37
N ALA A 63 -3.16 14.98 -0.24
CA ALA A 63 -4.27 15.46 0.56
C ALA A 63 -3.79 16.10 1.87
N LYS A 64 -4.42 17.22 2.24
CA LYS A 64 -4.11 17.96 3.49
C LYS A 64 -4.94 17.50 4.69
N ASN A 65 -6.02 16.77 4.42
CA ASN A 65 -6.99 16.35 5.42
C ASN A 65 -7.70 15.06 4.99
N LYS A 66 -8.31 14.39 5.97
CA LYS A 66 -9.05 13.14 5.80
C LYS A 66 -10.10 13.19 4.69
N LYS A 67 -10.85 14.30 4.61
CA LYS A 67 -11.92 14.49 3.61
C LYS A 67 -11.34 14.55 2.20
N GLU A 68 -10.25 15.28 2.00
CA GLU A 68 -9.53 15.32 0.72
C GLU A 68 -8.97 13.96 0.35
N PHE A 69 -8.31 13.26 1.28
CA PHE A 69 -7.69 11.96 1.02
C PHE A 69 -8.72 10.95 0.54
N THR A 70 -9.81 10.77 1.28
CA THR A 70 -10.89 9.85 0.93
C THR A 70 -11.57 10.26 -0.38
N LYS A 71 -11.83 11.55 -0.58
CA LYS A 71 -12.39 12.05 -1.85
C LYS A 71 -11.45 11.74 -3.03
N HIS A 72 -10.15 11.97 -2.88
CA HIS A 72 -9.18 11.71 -3.94
C HIS A 72 -9.11 10.23 -4.28
N ILE A 73 -9.08 9.33 -3.29
CA ILE A 73 -9.12 7.88 -3.53
C ILE A 73 -10.39 7.47 -4.29
N GLN A 74 -11.56 7.94 -3.84
CA GLN A 74 -12.82 7.65 -4.53
C GLN A 74 -12.85 8.21 -5.96
N THR A 75 -12.29 9.40 -6.17
CA THR A 75 -12.17 9.99 -7.52
C THR A 75 -11.21 9.18 -8.39
N GLY A 76 -10.05 8.77 -7.87
CA GLY A 76 -9.08 7.94 -8.59
C GLY A 76 -9.69 6.60 -9.03
N LEU A 77 -10.39 5.90 -8.11
CA LEU A 77 -11.12 4.67 -8.43
C LEU A 77 -12.19 4.89 -9.51
N LYS A 78 -12.95 6.00 -9.44
CA LYS A 78 -13.96 6.35 -10.46
C LYS A 78 -13.35 6.64 -11.82
N LEU A 79 -12.24 7.38 -11.85
CA LEU A 79 -11.51 7.68 -13.08
C LEU A 79 -10.96 6.39 -13.69
N LEU A 80 -10.27 5.56 -12.90
CA LEU A 80 -9.74 4.28 -13.38
C LEU A 80 -10.85 3.33 -13.86
N ALA A 81 -11.97 3.25 -13.13
CA ALA A 81 -13.12 2.45 -13.54
C ALA A 81 -13.66 2.92 -14.89
N LYS A 82 -13.71 4.23 -15.14
CA LYS A 82 -14.12 4.80 -16.43
C LYS A 82 -13.18 4.39 -17.56
N GLU A 83 -11.86 4.41 -17.33
CA GLU A 83 -10.85 4.05 -18.33
C GLU A 83 -11.00 2.60 -18.82
N VAL A 84 -11.37 1.68 -17.92
CA VAL A 84 -11.45 0.24 -18.24
C VAL A 84 -12.87 -0.24 -18.55
N ASN A 85 -13.88 0.62 -18.39
CA ASN A 85 -15.30 0.22 -18.35
C ASN A 85 -15.78 -0.54 -19.60
N SER A 86 -15.16 -0.31 -20.76
CA SER A 86 -15.53 -0.98 -22.00
C SER A 86 -15.14 -2.46 -22.04
N PHE A 87 -14.20 -2.91 -21.21
CA PHE A 87 -13.71 -4.30 -21.24
C PHE A 87 -13.55 -4.96 -19.87
N ALA A 88 -13.47 -4.19 -18.78
CA ALA A 88 -13.23 -4.72 -17.44
C ALA A 88 -13.99 -3.99 -16.34
N SER A 89 -14.04 -4.64 -15.17
CA SER A 89 -14.39 -4.05 -13.88
C SER A 89 -13.17 -4.09 -12.96
N LEU A 90 -13.12 -3.20 -11.96
CA LEU A 90 -12.07 -3.20 -10.94
C LEU A 90 -12.32 -4.28 -9.89
N ALA A 91 -11.27 -4.93 -9.42
CA ALA A 91 -11.30 -5.85 -8.30
C ALA A 91 -10.25 -5.46 -7.26
N ILE A 92 -10.74 -5.00 -6.10
CA ILE A 92 -9.92 -4.69 -4.94
C ILE A 92 -9.74 -5.97 -4.15
N LYS A 93 -8.61 -6.63 -4.38
CA LYS A 93 -8.20 -7.84 -3.68
C LYS A 93 -6.69 -7.80 -3.42
N PRO A 94 -6.21 -8.35 -2.30
CA PRO A 94 -4.79 -8.38 -1.98
C PRO A 94 -3.98 -9.30 -2.92
N TYR A 95 -4.62 -10.34 -3.46
CA TYR A 95 -4.02 -11.24 -4.43
C TYR A 95 -5.05 -11.83 -5.40
N ALA A 96 -4.55 -12.40 -6.50
CA ALA A 96 -5.32 -13.15 -7.47
C ALA A 96 -4.45 -14.19 -8.19
N PHE A 97 -5.08 -15.26 -8.67
CA PHE A 97 -4.45 -16.24 -9.56
C PHE A 97 -4.92 -16.00 -10.99
N PHE A 98 -3.95 -15.90 -11.90
CA PHE A 98 -4.22 -15.61 -13.31
C PHE A 98 -4.16 -16.85 -14.17
N ASP A 99 -4.98 -16.87 -15.23
CA ASP A 99 -4.79 -17.84 -16.31
C ASP A 99 -3.41 -17.61 -16.95
N ARG A 100 -2.70 -18.69 -17.26
CA ARG A 100 -1.34 -18.60 -17.83
C ARG A 100 -1.27 -17.79 -19.13
N SER A 101 -2.39 -17.68 -19.86
CA SER A 101 -2.51 -16.83 -21.05
C SER A 101 -2.22 -15.36 -20.75
N GLU A 102 -2.61 -14.86 -19.57
CA GLU A 102 -2.40 -13.47 -19.14
C GLU A 102 -0.96 -13.19 -18.69
N LEU A 103 -0.15 -14.25 -18.55
CA LEU A 103 1.21 -14.20 -17.97
C LEU A 103 2.31 -14.49 -18.99
N LYS A 104 2.01 -14.45 -20.28
CA LYS A 104 2.98 -14.78 -21.35
C LYS A 104 4.04 -13.70 -21.57
N THR A 105 3.70 -12.44 -21.30
CA THR A 105 4.62 -11.31 -21.55
C THR A 105 5.77 -11.32 -20.52
N PRO A 106 6.98 -10.83 -20.88
CA PRO A 106 8.07 -10.67 -19.92
C PRO A 106 7.68 -9.78 -18.74
N LYS A 107 6.97 -8.67 -19.00
CA LYS A 107 6.45 -7.76 -17.96
C LYS A 107 5.53 -8.47 -16.96
N ALA A 108 4.64 -9.35 -17.42
CA ALA A 108 3.78 -10.10 -16.53
C ALA A 108 4.57 -11.08 -15.64
N ARG A 109 5.70 -11.61 -16.11
CA ARG A 109 6.53 -12.59 -15.40
C ARG A 109 7.54 -11.96 -14.43
N HIS A 110 7.76 -10.66 -14.53
CA HIS A 110 8.75 -9.96 -13.72
C HIS A 110 8.15 -9.51 -12.39
N PHE A 111 8.47 -10.23 -11.31
CA PHE A 111 8.15 -9.79 -9.95
C PHE A 111 9.15 -8.71 -9.52
N GLY A 112 8.65 -7.61 -8.98
CA GLY A 112 9.45 -6.57 -8.33
C GLY A 112 10.11 -5.65 -9.34
N CYS A 113 9.47 -4.53 -9.67
CA CYS A 113 10.01 -3.60 -10.67
C CYS A 113 11.03 -2.59 -10.10
N SER A 114 10.98 -2.29 -8.80
CA SER A 114 11.89 -1.31 -8.18
C SER A 114 12.20 -1.72 -6.75
N PRO A 115 13.48 -1.72 -6.34
CA PRO A 115 13.87 -2.15 -5.02
C PRO A 115 13.22 -1.26 -3.95
N ASP A 116 12.72 -1.89 -2.91
CA ASP A 116 12.36 -1.27 -1.64
C ASP A 116 13.31 -1.78 -0.54
N MET A 117 13.19 -1.21 0.65
CA MET A 117 14.04 -1.56 1.78
C MET A 117 13.22 -1.71 3.05
N SER A 118 13.77 -2.40 4.04
CA SER A 118 13.22 -2.44 5.39
C SER A 118 13.63 -1.19 6.18
N CYS A 119 12.67 -0.47 6.78
CA CYS A 119 12.94 0.65 7.67
C CYS A 119 13.59 0.23 9.01
N TRP A 120 13.57 -1.06 9.34
CA TRP A 120 14.19 -1.60 10.56
C TRP A 120 15.67 -1.90 10.37
N THR A 121 16.07 -2.35 9.18
CA THR A 121 17.47 -2.74 8.90
C THR A 121 18.18 -1.80 7.94
N LEU A 122 17.43 -0.95 7.21
CA LEU A 122 17.89 -0.12 6.09
C LEU A 122 18.58 -0.91 4.97
N ARG A 123 18.22 -2.20 4.84
CA ARG A 123 18.70 -3.07 3.77
C ARG A 123 17.62 -3.24 2.72
N THR A 124 18.04 -3.29 1.46
CA THR A 124 17.18 -3.61 0.32
C THR A 124 16.53 -4.97 0.54
N ASN A 125 15.23 -5.06 0.33
CA ASN A 125 14.53 -6.33 0.40
C ASN A 125 14.87 -7.18 -0.84
N PRO A 126 15.00 -8.51 -0.68
CA PRO A 126 15.22 -9.39 -1.82
C PRO A 126 14.02 -9.35 -2.77
N SER A 127 14.27 -9.46 -4.07
CA SER A 127 13.18 -9.65 -5.04
C SER A 127 12.44 -10.94 -4.71
N PRO A 128 11.09 -10.90 -4.63
CA PRO A 128 10.34 -12.09 -4.28
C PRO A 128 10.29 -13.09 -5.44
N GLU A 129 10.18 -14.36 -5.08
CA GLU A 129 9.93 -15.43 -6.02
C GLU A 129 8.66 -16.17 -5.62
N ALA A 130 7.66 -16.17 -6.50
CA ALA A 130 6.45 -16.94 -6.25
C ALA A 130 6.67 -18.42 -6.49
N VAL A 131 6.27 -19.25 -5.51
CA VAL A 131 6.13 -20.70 -5.66
C VAL A 131 5.07 -20.98 -6.72
N ASN A 132 3.89 -20.37 -6.58
CA ASN A 132 2.87 -20.39 -7.62
C ASN A 132 3.11 -19.28 -8.64
N LYS A 133 3.58 -19.64 -9.84
CA LYS A 133 3.88 -18.68 -10.90
C LYS A 133 2.66 -17.92 -11.44
N THR A 134 1.42 -18.34 -11.11
CA THR A 134 0.19 -17.60 -11.48
C THR A 134 -0.29 -16.59 -10.44
N LEU A 135 0.31 -16.58 -9.25
CA LEU A 135 -0.02 -15.66 -8.17
C LEU A 135 0.44 -14.24 -8.50
N ARG A 136 -0.45 -13.27 -8.38
CA ARG A 136 -0.12 -11.84 -8.41
C ARG A 136 -0.77 -11.16 -7.21
N THR A 137 -0.16 -10.07 -6.76
CA THR A 137 -0.55 -9.35 -5.54
C THR A 137 -0.77 -7.89 -5.87
N ALA A 138 -1.64 -7.24 -5.10
CA ALA A 138 -1.89 -5.82 -5.22
C ALA A 138 -1.52 -5.10 -3.92
N ALA A 139 -0.90 -3.93 -4.05
CA ALA A 139 -0.54 -3.07 -2.93
C ALA A 139 -1.45 -1.84 -2.84
N GLY A 140 -1.54 -1.29 -1.63
CA GLY A 140 -2.16 0.00 -1.37
C GLY A 140 -1.13 0.93 -0.76
N HIS A 141 -0.12 1.31 -1.55
CA HIS A 141 1.00 2.12 -1.07
C HIS A 141 0.50 3.46 -0.54
N ILE A 142 1.04 3.89 0.60
CA ILE A 142 0.70 5.16 1.26
C ILE A 142 1.94 6.04 1.24
N THR A 143 1.81 7.29 0.81
CA THR A 143 2.90 8.25 0.81
C THR A 143 2.66 9.36 1.82
N LEU A 144 3.72 9.79 2.50
CA LEU A 144 3.70 10.96 3.36
C LEU A 144 4.79 11.93 2.90
N GLY A 145 4.35 13.09 2.42
CA GLY A 145 5.21 14.24 2.17
C GLY A 145 5.16 15.24 3.33
N TYR A 146 6.29 15.87 3.65
CA TYR A 146 6.36 16.90 4.69
C TYR A 146 7.58 17.82 4.49
N ASP A 147 7.52 19.01 5.05
CA ASP A 147 8.59 20.01 4.92
C ASP A 147 9.86 19.57 5.64
N ASN A 148 11.02 19.93 5.07
CA ASN A 148 12.34 19.63 5.62
C ASN A 148 12.54 18.14 5.97
N HIS A 149 11.96 17.24 5.17
CA HIS A 149 12.01 15.80 5.41
C HIS A 149 13.45 15.27 5.55
N LYS A 150 13.63 14.33 6.49
CA LYS A 150 14.91 13.71 6.78
C LYS A 150 14.75 12.20 6.80
N ALA A 151 15.69 11.47 6.20
CA ALA A 151 15.63 10.01 6.09
C ALA A 151 15.38 9.31 7.44
N HIS A 152 16.06 9.73 8.52
CA HIS A 152 15.86 9.13 9.85
C HIS A 152 14.47 9.42 10.45
N ILE A 153 13.85 10.57 10.12
CA ILE A 153 12.48 10.88 10.56
C ILE A 153 11.48 10.05 9.74
N SER A 154 11.67 10.01 8.42
CA SER A 154 10.91 9.16 7.49
C SER A 154 10.97 7.67 7.90
N GLN A 155 12.14 7.19 8.33
CA GLN A 155 12.30 5.85 8.88
C GLN A 155 11.44 5.63 10.12
N ARG A 156 11.50 6.54 11.11
CA ARG A 156 10.68 6.46 12.32
C ARG A 156 9.18 6.52 12.04
N LEU A 157 8.76 7.35 11.08
CA LEU A 157 7.37 7.43 10.62
C LEU A 157 6.92 6.09 10.04
N ALA A 158 7.75 5.46 9.20
CA ALA A 158 7.43 4.16 8.64
C ALA A 158 7.35 3.05 9.70
N GLN A 159 8.24 3.04 10.69
CA GLN A 159 8.15 2.11 11.82
C GLN A 159 6.85 2.32 12.60
N ALA A 160 6.45 3.59 12.82
CA ALA A 160 5.15 3.88 13.43
C ALA A 160 3.98 3.42 12.54
N PHE A 161 4.12 3.46 11.21
CA PHE A 161 3.10 2.95 10.30
C PHE A 161 2.99 1.42 10.31
N ASP A 162 4.06 0.68 10.58
CA ASP A 162 3.92 -0.75 10.89
C ASP A 162 2.99 -0.94 12.09
N LEU A 163 3.22 -0.22 13.20
CA LEU A 163 2.37 -0.33 14.39
C LEU A 163 0.91 0.08 14.13
N PHE A 164 0.67 1.24 13.52
CA PHE A 164 -0.69 1.79 13.40
C PHE A 164 -1.46 1.29 12.18
N ILE A 165 -0.78 0.78 11.15
CA ILE A 165 -1.41 0.36 9.89
C ILE A 165 -1.07 -1.11 9.58
N GLY A 166 0.22 -1.46 9.56
CA GLY A 166 0.68 -2.80 9.20
C GLY A 166 0.09 -3.87 10.11
N THR A 167 0.25 -3.70 11.42
CA THR A 167 -0.24 -4.64 12.44
C THR A 167 -1.76 -4.78 12.38
N PRO A 168 -2.58 -3.71 12.51
CA PRO A 168 -4.02 -3.84 12.40
C PRO A 168 -4.51 -4.37 11.06
N SER A 169 -3.76 -4.14 9.97
CA SER A 169 -4.16 -4.64 8.65
C SER A 169 -4.32 -6.15 8.66
N THR A 170 -3.49 -6.90 9.40
CA THR A 170 -3.61 -8.36 9.50
C THR A 170 -4.97 -8.84 10.01
N LYS A 171 -5.59 -8.08 10.92
CA LYS A 171 -6.94 -8.37 11.41
C LYS A 171 -8.04 -7.86 10.48
N ILE A 172 -7.85 -6.71 9.82
CA ILE A 172 -8.87 -6.07 8.98
C ILE A 172 -8.95 -6.71 7.58
N SER A 173 -7.80 -7.07 7.01
CA SER A 173 -7.72 -7.77 5.74
C SER A 173 -8.01 -9.25 5.96
N MET A 174 -9.05 -9.79 5.31
CA MET A 174 -9.25 -11.24 5.22
C MET A 174 -8.02 -11.91 4.58
N ASP A 175 -7.81 -13.20 4.88
CA ASP A 175 -6.65 -14.04 4.51
C ASP A 175 -5.73 -13.45 3.42
N GLU A 176 -4.61 -12.87 3.85
CA GLU A 176 -3.55 -12.34 2.95
C GLU A 176 -2.35 -13.29 2.84
N LYS A 177 -2.44 -14.54 3.30
CA LYS A 177 -1.30 -15.47 3.29
C LYS A 177 -0.59 -15.54 1.94
N PRO A 178 -1.29 -15.68 0.79
CA PRO A 178 -0.60 -15.71 -0.51
C PRO A 178 0.13 -14.41 -0.82
N ARG A 179 -0.39 -13.26 -0.38
CA ARG A 179 0.31 -11.98 -0.59
C ARG A 179 1.61 -11.91 0.21
N ARG A 180 1.58 -12.37 1.47
CA ARG A 180 2.74 -12.36 2.38
C ARG A 180 3.88 -13.27 1.92
N GLU A 181 3.62 -14.24 1.04
CA GLU A 181 4.68 -15.00 0.37
C GLU A 181 5.57 -14.12 -0.52
N LEU A 182 5.03 -13.01 -1.05
CA LEU A 182 5.71 -12.15 -2.02
C LEU A 182 6.03 -10.75 -1.49
N TYR A 183 5.05 -10.09 -0.87
CA TYR A 183 5.15 -8.68 -0.51
C TYR A 183 4.43 -8.40 0.81
N GLY A 184 4.53 -7.15 1.28
CA GLY A 184 3.82 -6.70 2.48
C GLY A 184 4.50 -7.10 3.77
N LYS A 185 5.82 -7.26 3.74
CA LYS A 185 6.63 -7.51 4.93
C LYS A 185 6.77 -6.24 5.75
N MET A 186 6.96 -6.42 7.05
CA MET A 186 7.18 -5.37 8.03
C MET A 186 8.29 -4.41 7.58
N GLY A 187 7.99 -3.12 7.67
CA GLY A 187 8.92 -2.04 7.41
C GLY A 187 9.23 -1.79 5.94
N THR A 188 8.45 -2.34 5.01
CA THR A 188 8.72 -2.16 3.58
C THR A 188 8.48 -0.70 3.18
N ILE A 189 9.54 -0.01 2.75
CA ILE A 189 9.49 1.41 2.37
C ILE A 189 10.32 1.75 1.14
N ARG A 190 10.02 2.92 0.59
CA ARG A 190 10.92 3.69 -0.27
C ARG A 190 11.03 5.12 0.25
N PHE A 191 12.25 5.64 0.34
CA PHE A 191 12.44 7.07 0.55
C PHE A 191 12.10 7.83 -0.73
N THR A 192 11.37 8.92 -0.59
CA THR A 192 10.98 9.78 -1.71
C THR A 192 11.62 11.16 -1.55
N ALA A 193 11.64 11.95 -2.64
CA ALA A 193 12.13 13.33 -2.62
C ALA A 193 11.27 14.29 -1.78
N PHE A 194 10.23 13.80 -1.12
CA PHE A 194 9.31 14.58 -0.30
C PHE A 194 9.04 13.96 1.08
N GLY A 195 9.56 12.75 1.36
CA GLY A 195 9.31 12.07 2.63
C GLY A 195 9.48 10.56 2.54
N VAL A 196 8.38 9.81 2.61
CA VAL A 196 8.41 8.33 2.62
C VAL A 196 7.19 7.74 1.92
N GLU A 197 7.41 6.63 1.22
CA GLU A 197 6.40 5.72 0.70
C GLU A 197 6.41 4.45 1.56
N TYR A 198 5.30 4.18 2.22
CA TYR A 198 5.06 3.01 3.05
C TYR A 198 4.29 1.94 2.27
N ARG A 199 4.83 0.73 2.22
CA ARG A 199 4.48 -0.29 1.22
C ARG A 199 3.98 -1.62 1.80
N THR A 200 3.93 -1.75 3.13
CA THR A 200 3.44 -2.95 3.81
C THR A 200 1.97 -3.30 3.45
N PRO A 201 1.00 -2.35 3.48
CA PRO A 201 -0.41 -2.69 3.32
C PRO A 201 -0.78 -3.14 1.90
N SER A 202 -1.72 -4.08 1.80
CA SER A 202 -2.38 -4.37 0.53
C SER A 202 -3.38 -3.25 0.16
N ASN A 203 -4.13 -3.47 -0.93
CA ASN A 203 -5.21 -2.58 -1.33
C ASN A 203 -6.52 -2.76 -0.53
N PHE A 204 -6.56 -3.57 0.55
CA PHE A 204 -7.78 -3.89 1.31
C PHE A 204 -8.57 -2.68 1.80
N TRP A 205 -7.91 -1.54 1.96
CA TRP A 205 -8.50 -0.31 2.48
C TRP A 205 -9.22 0.53 1.42
N LEU A 206 -9.08 0.18 0.14
CA LEU A 206 -9.80 0.84 -0.96
C LEU A 206 -11.28 0.43 -1.05
N VAL A 207 -11.69 -0.65 -0.37
CA VAL A 207 -13.05 -1.22 -0.52
C VAL A 207 -14.16 -0.33 0.02
N SER A 208 -13.86 0.59 0.93
CA SER A 208 -14.84 1.53 1.46
C SER A 208 -14.23 2.88 1.83
N PRO A 209 -15.03 3.96 1.82
CA PRO A 209 -14.60 5.27 2.29
C PRO A 209 -14.18 5.27 3.75
N ASP A 210 -14.80 4.43 4.58
CA ASP A 210 -14.48 4.32 6.01
C ASP A 210 -13.10 3.71 6.24
N ARG A 211 -12.70 2.72 5.42
CA ARG A 211 -11.33 2.20 5.48
C ARG A 211 -10.30 3.21 4.97
N CYS A 212 -10.64 4.02 3.96
CA CYS A 212 -9.79 5.13 3.53
C CYS A 212 -9.63 6.18 4.64
N ASN A 213 -10.73 6.54 5.31
CA ASN A 213 -10.72 7.44 6.46
C ASN A 213 -9.85 6.89 7.58
N TRP A 214 -9.99 5.60 7.88
CA TRP A 214 -9.20 4.91 8.90
C TRP A 214 -7.70 4.96 8.58
N VAL A 215 -7.28 4.63 7.35
CA VAL A 215 -5.87 4.73 6.94
C VAL A 215 -5.32 6.13 7.19
N TYR A 216 -6.05 7.17 6.79
CA TYR A 216 -5.62 8.55 7.02
C TYR A 216 -5.45 8.84 8.52
N GLU A 217 -6.40 8.41 9.35
CA GLU A 217 -6.32 8.61 10.81
C GLU A 217 -5.13 7.89 11.43
N GLN A 218 -4.81 6.68 10.97
CA GLN A 218 -3.63 5.94 11.44
C GLN A 218 -2.32 6.60 10.99
N VAL A 219 -2.26 7.19 9.79
CA VAL A 219 -1.11 8.02 9.37
C VAL A 219 -0.92 9.20 10.34
N MET A 220 -2.01 9.90 10.70
CA MET A 220 -1.93 11.02 11.65
C MET A 220 -1.50 10.58 13.06
N LYS A 221 -1.94 9.41 13.52
CA LYS A 221 -1.46 8.83 14.80
C LYS A 221 0.01 8.45 14.75
N GLY A 222 0.50 7.93 13.62
CA GLY A 222 1.92 7.67 13.42
C GLY A 222 2.77 8.94 13.48
N ILE A 223 2.29 10.03 12.87
CA ILE A 223 2.91 11.36 13.00
C ILE A 223 2.96 11.78 14.48
N GLU A 224 1.81 11.76 15.16
CA GLU A 224 1.70 12.16 16.57
C GLU A 224 2.62 11.32 17.48
N PHE A 225 2.73 10.02 17.22
CA PHE A 225 3.60 9.11 17.97
C PHE A 225 5.08 9.53 17.86
N VAL A 226 5.53 9.86 16.64
CA VAL A 226 6.91 10.30 16.38
C VAL A 226 7.18 11.70 16.97
N GLU A 227 6.25 12.64 16.82
CA GLU A 227 6.38 14.00 17.38
C GLU A 227 6.42 14.01 18.92
N LYS A 228 5.70 13.07 19.56
CA LYS A 228 5.75 12.85 21.01
C LYS A 228 6.98 12.09 21.46
N GLU A 229 7.87 11.73 20.54
CA GLU A 229 9.09 10.95 20.79
C GLU A 229 8.82 9.62 21.48
N LYS A 230 7.62 9.05 21.28
CA LYS A 230 7.32 7.70 21.75
C LYS A 230 8.21 6.68 21.04
N GLN A 231 8.46 5.57 21.72
CA GLN A 231 9.29 4.48 21.24
C GLN A 231 8.51 3.17 21.31
N MET A 232 8.84 2.29 20.39
CA MET A 232 8.48 0.87 20.46
C MET A 232 9.61 0.14 21.15
N ASP A 233 9.26 -0.77 22.04
CA ASP A 233 10.23 -1.65 22.70
C ASP A 233 10.57 -2.87 21.82
N GLU A 234 11.48 -3.71 22.30
CA GLU A 234 11.86 -4.94 21.60
C GLU A 234 10.69 -5.93 21.50
N GLU A 235 9.80 -5.94 22.49
CA GLU A 235 8.58 -6.75 22.47
C GLU A 235 7.64 -6.30 21.35
N ASP A 236 7.41 -4.98 21.21
CA ASP A 236 6.62 -4.42 20.12
C ASP A 236 7.18 -4.85 18.77
N PHE A 237 8.52 -4.82 18.59
CA PHE A 237 9.16 -5.28 17.36
C PHE A 237 8.85 -6.75 17.05
N LEU A 238 9.07 -7.65 18.01
CA LEU A 238 8.86 -9.09 17.83
C LEU A 238 7.39 -9.41 17.53
N ILE A 239 6.46 -8.77 18.23
CA ILE A 239 5.03 -9.00 18.04
C ILE A 239 4.54 -8.39 16.72
N MET A 240 5.08 -7.25 16.29
CA MET A 240 4.80 -6.71 14.95
C MET A 240 5.30 -7.65 13.86
N GLU A 241 6.46 -8.27 14.04
CA GLU A 241 7.00 -9.25 13.09
C GLU A 241 6.04 -10.45 12.95
N MET A 242 5.59 -11.02 14.06
CA MET A 242 4.59 -12.11 14.07
C MET A 242 3.27 -11.68 13.40
N ALA A 243 2.76 -10.49 13.74
CA ALA A 243 1.52 -9.98 13.19
C ALA A 243 1.62 -9.70 11.68
N ILE A 244 2.71 -9.11 11.20
CA ILE A 244 2.83 -8.62 9.81
C ILE A 244 3.49 -9.66 8.90
N ASN A 245 4.56 -10.31 9.31
CA ASN A 245 5.25 -11.24 8.41
C ASN A 245 4.54 -12.59 8.33
N GLU A 246 4.08 -13.09 9.48
CA GLU A 246 3.43 -14.40 9.63
C GLU A 246 1.90 -14.33 9.58
N GLY A 247 1.33 -13.13 9.78
CA GLY A 247 -0.11 -12.93 9.73
C GLY A 247 -0.84 -13.44 10.98
N GLU A 248 -0.17 -13.46 12.13
CA GLU A 248 -0.76 -13.89 13.40
C GLU A 248 -1.74 -12.84 13.95
N VAL A 249 -3.02 -13.22 14.04
CA VAL A 249 -4.10 -12.30 14.43
C VAL A 249 -4.02 -11.97 15.91
N GLU A 250 -3.67 -12.94 16.76
CA GLU A 250 -3.53 -12.77 18.20
C GLU A 250 -2.41 -11.78 18.54
N ALA A 251 -1.29 -11.84 17.81
CA ALA A 251 -0.20 -10.86 17.90
C ALA A 251 -0.69 -9.45 17.53
N SER A 252 -1.50 -9.34 16.46
CA SER A 252 -2.13 -8.07 16.10
C SER A 252 -3.05 -7.56 17.20
N GLU A 253 -3.87 -8.41 17.80
CA GLU A 253 -4.83 -8.04 18.85
C GLU A 253 -4.13 -7.52 20.10
N TYR A 254 -3.04 -8.18 20.52
CA TYR A 254 -2.22 -7.73 21.63
C TYR A 254 -1.73 -6.29 21.45
N LEU A 255 -1.15 -5.97 20.28
CA LEU A 255 -0.64 -4.62 20.01
C LEU A 255 -1.75 -3.58 19.84
N ILE A 256 -2.88 -3.97 19.25
CA ILE A 256 -4.07 -3.11 19.16
C ILE A 256 -4.53 -2.71 20.57
N GLU A 257 -4.57 -3.65 21.51
CA GLU A 257 -4.94 -3.38 22.90
C GLU A 257 -3.86 -2.54 23.63
N LYS A 258 -2.60 -2.97 23.58
CA LYS A 258 -1.44 -2.30 24.20
C LYS A 258 -1.37 -0.82 23.82
N HIS A 259 -1.55 -0.52 22.52
CA HIS A 259 -1.43 0.83 21.97
C HIS A 259 -2.76 1.55 21.75
N LYS A 260 -3.89 0.94 22.15
CA LYS A 260 -5.25 1.50 22.06
C LYS A 260 -5.61 1.96 20.64
N ILE A 261 -5.36 1.10 19.67
CA ILE A 261 -5.56 1.39 18.25
C ILE A 261 -7.02 1.18 17.88
N ASN A 262 -7.74 2.26 17.57
CA ASN A 262 -9.10 2.14 17.03
C ASN A 262 -9.09 1.47 15.65
N LEU A 263 -9.86 0.39 15.52
CA LEU A 263 -10.14 -0.30 14.26
C LEU A 263 -11.28 0.39 13.50
N VAL A 264 -11.31 0.12 12.19
CA VAL A 264 -12.47 0.41 11.35
C VAL A 264 -13.49 -0.70 11.52
N GLU A 265 -14.74 -0.33 11.76
CA GLU A 265 -15.89 -1.26 11.81
C GLU A 265 -16.19 -1.86 10.43
#